data_AF-A0A1G7ZK31-F1
#
_entry.id   AF-A0A1G7ZK31-F1
#
_cell.length_a   1.000
_cell.length_b   1.000
_cell.length_c   1.000
_cell.angle_alpha   90.00
_cell.angle_beta   90.00
_cell.angle_gamma   90.00
#
_symmetry.space_group_name_H-M   'P 1'
#
loop_
_entity.id
_entity.type
_entity.pdbx_description
1 polymer ?
#
loop_
_entity_poly.entity_id
_entity_poly.type
_entity_poly.pdbx_seq_one_letter_code
_entity_poly.pdbx_strand_id
1 'polypeptide(L)' 'MKKEQLIEQAAHKMSQLPEAKIQEVSDFVDFLFSKIDNQILLDNAQQLSSESTSFDFLKEEEDLYSVSDLKDRYK' A
#
# COMPACT_ATOMS: atom_id res chain seq x y z
N MET A 1 10.86 -23.05 7.54
CA MET A 1 11.48 -23.59 6.30
C MET A 1 12.52 -22.58 5.83
N LYS A 2 13.68 -23.03 5.36
CA LYS A 2 14.68 -22.13 4.77
C LYS A 2 14.25 -21.72 3.36
N LYS A 3 14.63 -20.52 2.92
CA LYS A 3 14.27 -19.97 1.59
C LYS A 3 14.70 -20.92 0.46
N GLU A 4 15.88 -21.52 0.60
CA GLU A 4 16.44 -22.46 -0.36
C GLU A 4 15.57 -23.70 -0.51
N GLN A 5 15.07 -24.26 0.60
CA GLN A 5 14.18 -25.43 0.58
C GLN A 5 12.85 -25.14 -0.11
N LEU A 6 12.32 -23.92 0.02
CA LEU A 6 11.08 -23.52 -0.67
C LEU A 6 11.30 -23.38 -2.18
N ILE A 7 12.44 -22.84 -2.60
CA ILE A 7 12.80 -22.71 -4.01
C ILE A 7 12.98 -24.09 -4.65
N GLU A 8 13.71 -24.99 -3.99
CA GLU A 8 13.90 -26.36 -4.48
C GLU A 8 12.57 -27.12 -4.60
N GLN A 9 11.69 -27.01 -3.61
CA GLN A 9 10.37 -27.63 -3.66
C GLN A 9 9.48 -27.05 -4.77
N ALA A 10 9.53 -25.74 -5.00
CA ALA A 10 8.80 -25.09 -6.08
C ALA A 10 9.33 -25.53 -7.44
N ALA A 11 10.65 -25.53 -7.63
CA ALA A 11 11.29 -26.01 -8.87
C ALA A 11 10.94 -27.47 -9.17
N HIS A 12 10.96 -28.33 -8.15
CA HIS A 12 10.57 -29.72 -8.29
C HIS A 12 9.11 -29.87 -8.74
N LYS A 13 8.17 -29.15 -8.12
CA LYS A 13 6.76 -29.18 -8.50
C LYS A 13 6.53 -28.63 -9.91
N MET A 14 7.20 -27.55 -10.29
CA MET A 14 7.10 -26.98 -11.64
C MET A 14 7.64 -27.93 -12.70
N SER A 15 8.67 -28.72 -12.40
CA SER A 15 9.23 -29.71 -13.33
C SER A 15 8.26 -30.84 -13.71
N GLN A 16 7.21 -31.04 -12.90
CA GLN A 16 6.17 -32.05 -13.13
C GLN A 16 4.98 -31.50 -13.94
N LEU A 17 4.94 -30.19 -14.21
CA LEU A 17 3.85 -29.57 -14.93
C LEU A 17 4.03 -29.70 -16.46
N PRO A 18 2.93 -29.80 -17.22
CA PRO A 18 2.99 -29.64 -18.68
C PRO A 18 3.49 -28.23 -19.05
N GLU A 19 4.16 -28.11 -20.20
CA GLU A 19 4.76 -26.86 -20.68
C GLU A 19 3.79 -25.67 -20.68
N ALA A 20 2.54 -25.88 -21.12
CA ALA A 20 1.50 -24.86 -21.11
C ALA A 20 1.19 -24.30 -19.70
N LYS A 21 1.34 -25.13 -18.66
CA LYS A 21 1.15 -24.72 -17.26
C LYS A 21 2.36 -24.05 -16.66
N ILE A 22 3.57 -24.29 -17.20
CA ILE A 22 4.77 -23.55 -16.79
C ILE A 22 4.64 -22.08 -17.20
N GLN A 23 4.09 -21.80 -18.37
CA GLN A 23 3.82 -20.41 -18.80
C GLN A 23 2.86 -19.71 -17.84
N GLU A 24 1.74 -20.35 -17.46
CA GLU A 24 0.79 -19.79 -16.49
C GLU A 24 1.46 -19.48 -15.13
N VAL A 25 2.39 -20.34 -14.69
CA VAL A 25 3.14 -20.09 -13.45
C VAL A 25 4.08 -18.89 -13.62
N SER A 26 4.76 -18.77 -14.76
CA SER A 26 5.60 -17.60 -15.06
C SER A 26 4.79 -16.31 -15.03
N ASP A 27 3.66 -16.30 -15.74
CA ASP A 27 2.77 -15.13 -15.81
C ASP A 27 2.26 -14.75 -14.41
N PHE A 28 1.96 -15.74 -13.56
CA PHE A 28 1.55 -15.50 -12.18
C PHE A 28 2.67 -14.93 -11.31
N VAL A 29 3.91 -15.40 -11.49
CA VAL A 29 5.08 -14.85 -10.79
C VAL A 29 5.31 -13.39 -11.19
N ASP A 30 5.22 -13.07 -12.47
CA ASP A 30 5.33 -11.68 -12.97
C ASP A 30 4.22 -10.79 -12.39
N PHE A 31 2.99 -11.32 -12.32
CA PHE A 31 1.89 -10.64 -11.65
C PHE A 31 2.18 -10.36 -10.17
N LEU A 32 2.77 -11.30 -9.43
CA LEU A 32 3.14 -11.09 -8.03
C LEU A 32 4.21 -10.00 -7.89
N PHE A 33 5.22 -9.97 -8.77
CA PHE A 33 6.22 -8.90 -8.78
C PHE A 33 5.56 -7.53 -9.02
N SER A 34 4.67 -7.43 -10.02
CA SER A 34 3.97 -6.18 -10.31
C SER A 34 3.15 -5.66 -9.11
N LYS A 35 2.58 -6.56 -8.31
CA LYS A 35 1.85 -6.19 -7.09
C LYS A 35 2.76 -5.64 -6.01
N ILE A 36 3.93 -6.25 -5.82
CA ILE A 36 4.93 -5.79 -4.85
C ILE A 36 5.41 -4.39 -5.23
N ASP A 37 5.74 -4.18 -6.50
CA ASP A 37 6.19 -2.86 -7.00
C ASP A 37 5.10 -1.80 -6.81
N ASN A 38 3.86 -2.12 -7.15
CA ASN A 38 2.73 -1.21 -6.95
C ASN A 38 2.50 -0.88 -5.47
N GLN A 39 2.64 -1.85 -4.57
CA GLN A 39 2.52 -1.61 -3.14
C GLN A 39 3.62 -0.68 -2.64
N ILE A 40 4.87 -0.91 -3.07
CA ILE A 40 6.00 -0.04 -2.73
C ILE A 40 5.77 1.39 -3.23
N LEU A 41 5.27 1.55 -4.46
CA LEU A 41 4.93 2.87 -5.00
C LEU A 41 3.84 3.57 -4.20
N LEU A 42 2.79 2.84 -3.81
CA LEU A 42 1.69 3.37 -3.00
C LEU A 42 2.17 3.81 -1.61
N ASP A 43 2.94 2.96 -0.93
CA ASP A 43 3.46 3.23 0.41
C ASP A 43 4.36 4.49 0.39
N ASN A 44 5.24 4.59 -0.61
CA ASN A 44 6.10 5.75 -0.79
C ASN A 44 5.30 7.02 -1.10
N ALA A 45 4.28 6.95 -1.96
CA ALA A 45 3.41 8.09 -2.26
C ALA A 45 2.65 8.56 -1.01
N GLN A 46 2.14 7.63 -0.20
CA GLN A 46 1.47 7.93 1.06
C GLN A 46 2.44 8.58 2.06
N GLN A 47 3.67 8.08 2.17
CA GLN A 47 4.70 8.67 3.03
C GLN A 47 5.01 10.10 2.60
N LEU A 48 5.31 10.32 1.31
CA LEU A 48 5.59 11.66 0.76
C LEU A 48 4.43 12.63 0.97
N SER A 49 3.19 12.17 0.81
CA SER A 49 2.01 12.98 1.08
C SER A 49 1.85 13.32 2.57
N SER A 50 2.21 12.39 3.46
CA SER A 50 2.06 12.57 4.91
C SER A 50 3.15 13.47 5.50
N GLU A 51 4.35 13.42 4.93
CA GLU A 51 5.50 14.27 5.28
C GLU A 51 5.43 15.65 4.62
N SER A 52 4.57 15.82 3.61
CA SER A 52 4.39 17.10 2.94
C SER A 52 3.69 18.12 3.84
N THR A 53 4.33 19.27 4.03
CA THR A 53 3.76 20.41 4.75
C THR A 53 2.68 21.14 3.96
N SER A 54 2.50 20.81 2.67
CA SER A 54 1.53 21.48 1.79
C SER A 54 0.08 21.28 2.24
N PHE A 55 -0.18 20.27 3.07
CA PHE A 55 -1.50 19.92 3.61
C PHE A 55 -1.63 20.16 5.12
N ASP A 56 -0.66 20.80 5.76
CA ASP A 56 -0.71 21.03 7.21
C ASP A 56 -1.90 21.90 7.63
N PHE A 57 -2.39 22.77 6.73
CA PHE A 57 -3.62 23.55 6.95
C PHE A 57 -4.87 22.69 7.19
N LEU A 58 -4.88 21.41 6.79
CA LEU A 58 -5.98 20.48 7.09
C LEU A 58 -5.93 19.92 8.52
N LYS A 59 -4.80 20.06 9.21
CA LYS A 59 -4.62 19.62 10.60
C LYS A 59 -5.08 20.66 11.61
N GLU A 60 -5.25 21.89 11.17
CA GLU A 60 -5.78 22.99 11.97
C GLU A 60 -7.25 23.20 11.59
N GLU A 61 -8.17 22.89 12.51
CA GLU A 61 -9.52 23.41 12.40
C GLU A 61 -9.48 24.87 12.87
N GLU A 62 -9.75 25.83 11.98
CA GLU A 62 -10.01 27.20 12.39
C GLU A 62 -11.27 27.21 13.29
N ASP A 63 -11.17 27.82 14.47
CA ASP A 63 -12.32 28.08 15.34
C ASP A 63 -13.25 29.10 14.63
N LEU A 64 -14.13 28.59 13.76
CA LEU A 64 -15.05 29.39 12.93
C LEU A 64 -16.05 30.20 13.75
N TYR A 65 -16.36 29.72 14.97
CA TYR A 65 -17.29 30.37 15.88
C TYR A 65 -16.75 30.31 17.30
N SER A 66 -16.85 31.44 17.98
CA SER A 66 -16.45 31.62 19.36
C SER A 66 -17.66 32.00 20.22
N VAL A 67 -17.52 31.92 21.55
CA VAL A 67 -18.52 32.44 22.50
C VAL A 67 -18.77 33.95 22.30
N SER A 68 -17.83 34.65 21.66
CA SER A 68 -17.97 36.05 21.24
C SER A 68 -19.11 36.27 20.26
N ASP A 69 -19.36 35.30 19.39
CA ASP A 69 -20.32 35.37 18.27
C ASP A 69 -21.76 35.09 18.70
N LEU A 70 -21.97 34.66 19.95
CA LEU A 70 -23.28 34.42 20.53
C LEU A 70 -24.03 35.74 20.71
N LYS A 71 -25.16 35.88 20.00
CA LYS A 71 -26.07 37.03 20.12
C LYS A 71 -26.73 37.11 21.51
N ASP A 72 -27.03 35.96 22.10
CA ASP A 72 -27.60 35.86 23.44
C ASP A 72 -26.71 34.99 24.32
N ARG A 73 -26.34 35.50 25.50
CA ARG A 73 -25.54 34.78 26.49
C ARG A 73 -26.42 34.44 27.69
N TYR A 74 -26.38 33.18 28.12
CA TYR A 74 -27.09 32.75 29.32
C TYR A 74 -26.49 33.47 30.55
N LYS A 75 -27.37 33.95 31.45
CA LYS A 75 -27.01 34.54 32.73
C LYS A 75 -27.06 33.51 33.84
#